data_AF-A0A934UYK9-F1
#
_entry.id   AF-A0A934UYK9-F1
#
_cell.length_a   1.000
_cell.length_b   1.000
_cell.length_c   1.000
_cell.angle_alpha   90.00
_cell.angle_beta   90.00
_cell.angle_gamma   90.00
#
_symmetry.space_group_name_H-M   'P 1'
#
loop_
_entity.id
_entity.type
_entity.pdbx_description
1 polymer ?
#
loop_
_entity_poly.entity_id
_entity_poly.type
_entity_poly.pdbx_seq_one_letter_code
_entity_poly.pdbx_strand_id
1 'polypeptide(L)'
;MSQNRYLEAARADIDKLQSEFEEVRQNVQNNGASGVSQTLETAWNDLQEHWQKLQAAGDTAPSEVQSGFQDARERFQRILNSYRNG
;
A
#
# COMPACT_ATOMS: atom_id res chain seq x y z
N MET A 1 11.78 22.52 4.04
CA MET A 1 12.13 21.81 2.79
C MET A 1 12.16 20.28 2.94
N SER A 2 11.47 19.70 3.93
CA SER A 2 11.59 18.25 4.25
C SER A 2 10.34 17.44 3.89
N GLN A 3 9.17 18.07 3.73
CA GLN A 3 7.88 17.41 3.51
C GLN A 3 7.62 16.99 2.06
N ASN A 4 8.11 17.75 1.07
CA ASN A 4 8.01 17.34 -0.34
C ASN A 4 8.72 16.00 -0.62
N ARG A 5 9.87 15.75 0.05
CA ARG A 5 10.58 14.46 -0.02
C ARG A 5 9.77 13.30 0.54
N TYR A 6 8.88 13.55 1.50
CA TYR A 6 8.03 12.51 2.06
C TYR A 6 7.00 12.02 1.05
N LEU A 7 6.33 12.94 0.35
CA LEU A 7 5.39 12.58 -0.72
C LEU A 7 6.07 11.89 -1.89
N GLU A 8 7.26 12.35 -2.28
CA GLU A 8 8.05 11.70 -3.34
C GLU A 8 8.48 10.28 -2.94
N ALA A 9 8.96 10.09 -1.71
CA ALA A 9 9.33 8.79 -1.19
C ALA A 9 8.11 7.85 -1.05
N ALA A 10 7.00 8.38 -0.53
CA ALA A 10 5.74 7.64 -0.40
C ALA A 10 5.21 7.21 -1.77
N ARG A 11 5.32 8.07 -2.79
CA ARG A 11 4.94 7.74 -4.16
C ARG A 11 5.78 6.59 -4.72
N ALA A 12 7.11 6.68 -4.61
CA ALA A 12 8.01 5.63 -5.07
C ALA A 12 7.74 4.29 -4.36
N ASP A 13 7.37 4.36 -3.08
CA ASP A 13 7.01 3.17 -2.30
C ASP A 13 5.67 2.57 -2.77
N ILE A 14 4.64 3.39 -3.02
CA ILE A 14 3.37 2.93 -3.58
C ILE A 14 3.57 2.26 -4.95
N ASP A 15 4.35 2.86 -5.84
CA ASP A 15 4.67 2.29 -7.16
C ASP A 15 5.33 0.91 -7.04
N LYS A 16 6.26 0.77 -6.09
CA LYS A 16 6.89 -0.52 -5.80
C LYS A 16 5.85 -1.52 -5.26
N LEU A 17 5.08 -1.13 -4.25
CA LEU A 17 4.07 -1.99 -3.63
C LEU A 17 3.00 -2.42 -4.63
N GLN A 18 2.64 -1.57 -5.59
CA GLN A 18 1.73 -1.92 -6.68
C GLN A 18 2.31 -3.03 -7.56
N SER A 19 3.57 -2.90 -7.96
CA SER A 19 4.22 -3.93 -8.79
C SER A 19 4.28 -5.27 -8.05
N GLU A 20 4.60 -5.24 -6.76
CA GLU A 20 4.64 -6.44 -5.91
C GLU A 20 3.23 -7.02 -5.67
N PHE A 21 2.22 -6.17 -5.51
CA PHE A 21 0.81 -6.56 -5.41
C PHE A 21 0.37 -7.33 -6.66
N GLU A 22 0.63 -6.80 -7.84
CA GLU A 22 0.22 -7.40 -9.11
C GLU A 22 0.90 -8.76 -9.32
N GLU A 23 2.19 -8.88 -8.99
CA GLU A 23 2.93 -10.15 -9.02
C GLU A 23 2.28 -11.21 -8.11
N VAL A 24 2.04 -10.86 -6.84
CA VAL A 24 1.41 -11.78 -5.87
C VAL A 24 -0.02 -12.13 -6.30
N ARG A 25 -0.80 -11.14 -6.76
CA ARG A 25 -2.17 -11.33 -7.21
C ARG A 25 -2.24 -12.31 -8.38
N GLN A 26 -1.37 -12.16 -9.38
CA GLN A 26 -1.29 -13.09 -10.50
C GLN A 26 -0.90 -14.50 -10.05
N ASN A 27 0.07 -14.61 -9.14
CA ASN A 27 0.49 -15.90 -8.59
C ASN A 27 -0.66 -16.60 -7.84
N VAL A 28 -1.38 -15.87 -6.99
CA VAL A 28 -2.53 -16.36 -6.23
C VAL A 28 -3.67 -16.81 -7.17
N GLN A 29 -3.97 -16.03 -8.20
CA GLN A 29 -4.97 -16.37 -9.21
C GLN A 29 -4.60 -17.66 -9.97
N ASN A 30 -3.32 -17.81 -10.35
CA ASN A 30 -2.83 -19.02 -11.02
C ASN A 30 -2.88 -20.26 -10.11
N ASN A 31 -2.76 -20.09 -8.79
CA ASN A 31 -2.82 -21.18 -7.81
C ASN A 31 -4.26 -21.48 -7.31
N GLY A 32 -5.28 -20.76 -7.79
CA GLY A 32 -6.69 -21.03 -7.45
C GLY A 32 -7.12 -20.62 -6.03
N ALA A 33 -6.35 -19.76 -5.36
CA ALA A 33 -6.64 -19.32 -4.00
C ALA A 33 -7.56 -18.06 -3.98
N SER A 34 -8.86 -18.26 -4.20
CA SER A 34 -9.83 -17.14 -4.30
C SER A 34 -10.04 -16.33 -3.01
N GLY A 35 -9.83 -16.90 -1.82
CA GLY A 35 -9.99 -16.16 -0.55
C GLY A 35 -8.81 -15.26 -0.21
N VAL A 36 -7.63 -15.59 -0.74
CA VAL A 36 -6.37 -14.90 -0.51
C VAL A 36 -6.33 -13.56 -1.25
N SER A 37 -6.94 -13.49 -2.44
CA SER A 37 -7.02 -12.24 -3.20
C SER A 37 -7.83 -11.18 -2.47
N GLN A 38 -8.93 -11.54 -1.80
CA GLN A 38 -9.82 -10.56 -1.17
C GLN A 38 -9.15 -9.80 -0.02
N THR A 39 -8.39 -10.48 0.85
CA THR A 39 -7.66 -9.79 1.94
C THR A 39 -6.58 -8.87 1.41
N LEU A 40 -5.85 -9.30 0.37
CA LEU A 40 -4.82 -8.50 -0.26
C LEU A 40 -5.42 -7.28 -0.99
N GLU A 41 -6.53 -7.48 -1.71
CA GLU A 41 -7.27 -6.43 -2.41
C GLU A 41 -7.86 -5.39 -1.43
N THR A 42 -8.44 -5.83 -0.31
CA THR A 42 -8.93 -4.91 0.73
C THR A 42 -7.80 -4.08 1.33
N ALA A 43 -6.65 -4.69 1.65
CA ALA A 43 -5.51 -3.97 2.19
C ALA A 43 -4.89 -2.99 1.18
N TRP A 44 -4.88 -3.37 -0.12
CA TRP A 44 -4.45 -2.49 -1.18
C TRP A 44 -5.37 -1.27 -1.34
N ASN A 45 -6.69 -1.49 -1.33
CA ASN A 45 -7.67 -0.41 -1.40
C ASN A 45 -7.54 0.55 -0.22
N ASP A 46 -7.39 0.04 1.01
CA ASP A 46 -7.18 0.84 2.22
C ASP A 46 -5.92 1.73 2.10
N LEU A 47 -4.82 1.15 1.64
CA LEU A 47 -3.58 1.90 1.35
C LEU A 47 -3.79 2.99 0.28
N GLN A 48 -4.51 2.68 -0.80
CA GLN A 48 -4.84 3.65 -1.86
C GLN A 48 -5.70 4.81 -1.33
N GLU A 49 -6.67 4.54 -0.46
CA GLU A 49 -7.49 5.58 0.17
C GLU A 49 -6.65 6.52 1.04
N HIS A 50 -5.75 5.96 1.86
CA HIS A 50 -4.83 6.75 2.67
C HIS A 50 -3.82 7.53 1.83
N TRP A 51 -3.34 6.94 0.72
CA TRP A 51 -2.48 7.61 -0.24
C TRP A 51 -3.18 8.80 -0.91
N GLN A 52 -4.44 8.64 -1.35
CA GLN A 52 -5.23 9.73 -1.92
C GLN A 52 -5.44 10.87 -0.92
N LYS A 53 -5.72 10.55 0.35
CA LYS A 53 -5.82 11.56 1.43
C LYS A 53 -4.50 12.30 1.62
N LEU A 54 -3.38 11.57 1.61
CA LEU A 54 -2.04 12.14 1.74
C LEU A 54 -1.70 13.05 0.55
N GLN A 55 -2.00 12.63 -0.68
CA GLN A 55 -1.82 13.45 -1.89
C GLN A 55 -2.70 14.70 -1.89
N ALA A 56 -3.97 14.56 -1.50
CA ALA A 56 -4.92 15.68 -1.46
C ALA A 56 -4.53 16.72 -0.40
N ALA A 57 -4.01 16.27 0.74
CA ALA A 57 -3.51 17.17 1.79
C ALA A 57 -2.13 17.77 1.44
N GLY A 58 -1.38 17.13 0.54
CA GLY A 58 -0.12 17.63 -0.01
C GLY A 58 0.91 17.91 1.08
N ASP A 59 1.68 18.98 0.90
CA ASP A 59 2.74 19.40 1.85
C ASP A 59 2.17 19.80 3.23
N THR A 60 0.85 20.05 3.31
CA THR A 60 0.13 20.42 4.55
C THR A 60 -0.53 19.25 5.25
N ALA A 61 -0.23 18.00 4.85
CA ALA A 61 -0.83 16.82 5.46
C ALA A 61 -0.61 16.79 6.99
N PRO A 62 -1.69 16.76 7.80
CA PRO A 62 -1.54 16.65 9.24
C PRO A 62 -0.88 15.33 9.61
N SER A 63 -0.21 15.29 10.77
CA SER A 63 0.51 14.10 11.24
C SER A 63 -0.37 12.86 11.26
N GLU A 64 -1.67 13.01 11.54
CA GLU A 64 -2.65 11.92 11.52
C GLU A 64 -2.82 11.28 10.12
N VAL A 65 -2.80 12.08 9.05
CA VAL A 65 -2.87 11.57 7.67
C VAL A 65 -1.57 10.87 7.29
N GLN A 66 -0.42 11.41 7.71
CA GLN A 66 0.89 10.78 7.48
C GLN A 66 1.00 9.44 8.22
N SER A 67 0.61 9.40 9.50
CA SER A 67 0.57 8.18 10.31
C SER A 67 -0.42 7.17 9.76
N GLY A 68 -1.63 7.59 9.36
CA GLY A 68 -2.61 6.68 8.75
C GLY A 68 -2.10 6.03 7.47
N PHE A 69 -1.41 6.79 6.61
CA PHE A 69 -0.73 6.22 5.43
C PHE A 69 0.36 5.23 5.82
N GLN A 70 1.17 5.55 6.83
CA GLN A 70 2.24 4.68 7.29
C GLN A 70 1.71 3.36 7.87
N ASP A 71 0.67 3.41 8.69
CA ASP A 71 -0.01 2.22 9.24
C ASP A 71 -0.61 1.33 8.13
N ALA A 72 -1.32 1.94 7.17
CA ALA A 72 -1.90 1.22 6.03
C ALA A 72 -0.80 0.55 5.19
N ARG A 73 0.31 1.26 4.96
CA ARG A 73 1.49 0.74 4.25
C ARG A 73 2.11 -0.45 4.96
N GLU A 74 2.37 -0.34 6.27
CA GLU A 74 2.95 -1.44 7.07
C GLU A 74 2.03 -2.66 7.10
N ARG A 75 0.72 -2.44 7.23
CA ARG A 75 -0.30 -3.50 7.18
C ARG A 75 -0.30 -4.19 5.83
N PHE A 76 -0.31 -3.43 4.74
CA PHE A 76 -0.26 -3.97 3.38
C PHE A 76 1.02 -4.79 3.16
N GLN A 77 2.19 -4.25 3.53
CA GLN A 77 3.47 -4.95 3.43
C GLN A 77 3.47 -6.26 4.22
N ARG A 78 2.90 -6.28 5.43
CA ARG A 78 2.80 -7.51 6.24
C ARG A 78 1.95 -8.57 5.54
N ILE A 79 0.82 -8.18 4.96
CA ILE A 79 -0.08 -9.07 4.23
C ILE A 79 0.61 -9.57 2.95
N LEU A 80 1.20 -8.68 2.16
CA LEU A 80 1.97 -9.03 0.96
C LEU A 80 3.10 -10.03 1.28
N ASN A 81 3.88 -9.78 2.34
CA ASN A 81 4.95 -10.67 2.76
C ASN A 81 4.45 -12.04 3.25
N SER A 82 3.24 -12.12 3.81
CA SER A 82 2.65 -13.41 4.17
C SER A 82 2.35 -14.28 2.95
N TYR A 83 2.04 -13.67 1.80
CA TYR A 83 1.79 -14.39 0.54
C TYR A 83 3.04 -14.68 -0.26
N ARG A 84 4.14 -13.96 -0.02
CA ARG A 84 5.44 -14.27 -0.63
C ARG A 84 6.17 -15.41 0.07
N ASN A 85 5.96 -15.56 1.37
CA ASN A 85 6.64 -16.58 2.18
C ASN A 85 5.79 -17.83 2.47
N GLY A 86 4.52 -17.84 2.05
CA GLY A 86 3.59 -18.97 2.22
C GLY A 86 3.43 -19.74 0.93
#